data_AF-A0A535LGG4-F1
#
_entry.id   AF-A0A535LGG4-F1
#
_cell.length_a   1.000
_cell.length_b   1.000
_cell.length_c   1.000
_cell.angle_alpha   90.00
_cell.angle_beta   90.00
_cell.angle_gamma   90.00
#
_symmetry.space_group_name_H-M   'P 1'
#
loop_
_entity.id
_entity.type
_entity.pdbx_description
1 polymer ?
#
loop_
_entity_poly.entity_id
_entity_poly.type
_entity_poly.pdbx_seq_one_letter_code
_entity_poly.pdbx_strand_id
1 'polypeptide(L)'
;DQSKLRIGSRGIPARLKLPIQFILALPVAYIALAASPQPCGGLLMCDGPHQYMLPFEPWLLFPLAVVAIVATANAVNITDGIDGLAGGLSAIALAAMVLLLRGAPAGEKAVAMTLAGALVAFLVFNRHPARVFMGDTGSLAIGYALAAMAIQQGFLVLLPLLALVFVLETLSVIIQVAYFKASGGRRVFKMTPIHYTFHHEGWSENRIALSFWGAGLVSALAAAGVARLIS
;
A
#
# COMPACT_ATOMS: atom_id res chain seq x y z
N ASP A 1 -3.93 -4.15 -17.53
CA ASP A 1 -5.36 -4.18 -17.91
C ASP A 1 -5.66 -4.40 -19.38
N GLN A 2 -5.08 -3.66 -20.33
CA GLN A 2 -5.35 -3.86 -21.78
C GLN A 2 -5.21 -5.32 -22.25
N SER A 3 -4.18 -6.02 -21.78
CA SER A 3 -3.99 -7.45 -22.09
C SER A 3 -4.99 -8.39 -21.42
N LYS A 4 -5.78 -7.97 -20.43
CA LYS A 4 -6.87 -8.76 -19.82
C LYS A 4 -8.19 -8.55 -20.57
N LEU A 5 -8.35 -7.43 -21.26
CA LEU A 5 -9.58 -7.05 -21.96
C LEU A 5 -9.69 -7.66 -23.36
N ARG A 6 -8.62 -8.26 -23.90
CA ARG A 6 -8.66 -8.94 -25.21
C ARG A 6 -9.29 -10.32 -25.06
N ILE A 7 -10.31 -10.59 -25.88
CA ILE A 7 -11.02 -11.88 -25.92
C ILE A 7 -10.03 -13.03 -26.13
N GLY A 8 -10.11 -14.07 -25.30
CA GLY A 8 -9.25 -15.26 -25.37
C GLY A 8 -7.83 -15.10 -24.83
N SER A 9 -7.46 -13.91 -24.33
CA SER A 9 -6.15 -13.68 -23.73
C SER A 9 -6.17 -13.87 -22.22
N ARG A 10 -5.08 -14.43 -21.68
CA ARG A 10 -4.79 -14.35 -20.25
C ARG A 10 -4.06 -13.04 -20.02
N GLY A 11 -4.34 -12.36 -18.90
CA GLY A 11 -3.54 -11.23 -18.44
C GLY A 11 -2.06 -11.60 -18.35
N ILE A 12 -1.19 -10.58 -18.29
CA ILE A 12 0.25 -10.79 -18.15
C ILE A 12 0.51 -11.69 -16.93
N PRO A 13 1.18 -12.83 -17.10
CA PRO A 13 1.37 -13.78 -16.00
C PRO A 13 2.24 -13.15 -14.91
N ALA A 14 1.98 -13.51 -13.65
CA ALA A 14 2.66 -12.93 -12.49
C ALA A 14 4.21 -12.99 -12.61
N ARG A 15 4.74 -14.08 -13.18
CA ARG A 15 6.19 -14.26 -13.43
C ARG A 15 6.81 -13.22 -14.37
N LEU A 16 6.02 -12.58 -15.22
CA LEU A 16 6.45 -11.47 -16.09
C LEU A 16 6.11 -10.12 -15.48
N LYS A 17 4.99 -10.02 -14.76
CA LYS A 17 4.55 -8.78 -14.10
C LYS A 17 5.50 -8.38 -12.96
N LEU A 18 5.96 -9.34 -12.16
CA LEU A 18 6.76 -9.08 -10.96
C LEU A 18 8.16 -8.50 -11.26
N PRO A 19 8.95 -9.04 -12.22
CA PRO A 19 10.25 -8.43 -12.58
C PRO A 19 10.10 -6.99 -13.07
N ILE A 20 9.05 -6.68 -13.84
CA ILE A 20 8.78 -5.32 -14.32
C ILE A 20 8.52 -4.39 -13.13
N GLN A 21 7.76 -4.83 -12.13
CA GLN A 21 7.55 -4.05 -10.91
C GLN A 21 8.88 -3.77 -10.20
N PHE A 22 9.72 -4.79 -10.01
CA PHE A 22 11.05 -4.59 -9.40
C PHE A 22 11.89 -3.57 -10.18
N ILE A 23 11.95 -3.67 -11.51
CA ILE A 23 12.68 -2.72 -12.36
C ILE A 23 12.15 -1.29 -12.18
N LEU A 24 10.82 -1.10 -12.18
CA LEU A 24 10.20 0.21 -11.97
C LEU A 24 10.37 0.73 -10.54
N ALA A 25 10.52 -0.14 -9.55
CA ALA A 25 10.72 0.24 -8.16
C ALA A 25 12.13 0.77 -7.88
N LEU A 26 13.14 0.38 -8.68
CA LEU A 26 14.52 0.86 -8.50
C LEU A 26 14.66 2.40 -8.53
N PRO A 27 14.23 3.11 -9.60
CA PRO A 27 14.34 4.57 -9.63
C PRO A 27 13.44 5.24 -8.58
N VAL A 28 12.27 4.67 -8.29
CA VAL A 28 11.34 5.20 -7.28
C VAL A 28 11.95 5.11 -5.88
N ALA A 29 12.54 3.96 -5.53
CA ALA A 29 13.24 3.75 -4.26
C ALA A 29 14.43 4.70 -4.12
N TYR A 30 15.22 4.87 -5.19
CA TYR A 30 16.36 5.78 -5.20
C TYR A 30 15.92 7.23 -4.93
N ILE A 31 14.92 7.73 -5.67
CA ILE A 31 14.42 9.10 -5.51
C ILE A 31 13.80 9.29 -4.12
N ALA A 32 12.98 8.35 -3.66
CA ALA A 32 12.33 8.46 -2.35
C ALA A 32 13.36 8.47 -1.21
N LEU A 33 14.41 7.63 -1.28
CA LEU A 33 15.47 7.64 -0.27
C LEU A 33 16.35 8.89 -0.35
N ALA A 34 16.65 9.38 -1.56
CA ALA A 34 17.47 10.57 -1.75
C ALA A 34 16.77 11.85 -1.26
N ALA A 35 15.44 11.87 -1.23
CA ALA A 35 14.62 12.99 -0.78
C ALA A 35 14.21 12.90 0.70
N SER A 36 14.73 11.93 1.47
CA SER A 36 14.36 11.77 2.88
C SER A 36 15.10 12.75 3.78
N PRO A 37 14.44 13.50 4.68
CA PRO A 37 15.14 14.43 5.57
C PRO A 37 16.05 13.72 6.58
N GLN A 38 17.29 14.19 6.70
CA GLN A 38 18.29 13.65 7.62
C GLN A 38 19.17 14.75 8.28
N PRO A 39 19.70 14.53 9.49
CA PRO A 39 20.64 15.47 10.11
C PRO A 39 22.02 15.44 9.42
N CYS A 40 22.56 16.61 9.08
CA CYS A 40 23.82 16.70 8.31
C CYS A 40 24.92 17.55 8.98
N GLY A 41 24.73 17.89 10.27
CA GLY A 41 25.71 18.61 11.10
C GLY A 41 25.03 19.67 11.97
N GLY A 42 25.08 19.49 13.30
CA GLY A 42 24.42 20.40 14.24
C GLY A 42 22.90 20.43 14.06
N LEU A 43 22.34 21.63 13.87
CA LEU A 43 20.89 21.85 13.67
C LEU A 43 20.46 21.82 12.19
N LEU A 44 21.37 21.56 11.25
CA LEU A 44 21.08 21.54 9.82
C LEU A 44 20.49 20.20 9.38
N MET A 45 19.35 20.27 8.69
CA MET A 45 18.74 19.16 7.97
C MET A 45 19.16 19.22 6.49
N CYS A 46 19.47 18.08 5.90
CA CYS A 46 19.64 17.92 4.46
C CYS A 46 18.93 16.65 3.98
N ASP A 47 18.78 16.48 2.67
CA ASP A 47 18.11 15.30 2.13
C ASP A 47 19.11 14.14 1.94
N GLY A 48 18.67 12.92 2.20
CA GLY A 48 19.37 11.68 1.91
C GLY A 48 18.80 10.47 2.66
N PRO A 49 19.44 9.29 2.55
CA PRO A 49 18.82 8.00 2.88
C PRO A 49 18.69 7.78 4.39
N HIS A 50 17.70 8.42 5.01
CA HIS A 50 17.34 8.23 6.41
C HIS A 50 15.98 7.56 6.55
N GLN A 51 15.88 6.62 7.50
CA GLN A 51 14.63 6.00 7.92
C GLN A 51 14.62 5.93 9.45
N TYR A 52 13.54 6.41 10.06
CA TYR A 52 13.36 6.29 11.50
C TYR A 52 13.40 4.83 11.90
N MET A 53 14.07 4.55 13.03
CA MET A 53 14.20 3.20 13.62
C MET A 53 15.04 2.21 12.81
N LEU A 54 15.75 2.64 11.75
CA LEU A 54 16.68 1.82 10.98
C LEU A 54 18.08 2.44 10.91
N PRO A 55 19.14 1.63 10.72
CA PRO A 55 20.47 2.17 10.48
C PRO A 55 20.54 2.84 9.11
N PHE A 56 21.43 3.84 8.97
CA PHE A 56 21.60 4.67 7.77
C PHE A 56 22.28 3.96 6.58
N GLU A 57 22.59 2.67 6.73
CA GLU A 57 23.38 1.91 5.76
C GLU A 57 22.67 1.79 4.39
N PRO A 58 23.16 2.44 3.33
CA PRO A 58 22.44 2.52 2.04
C PRO A 58 22.23 1.14 1.39
N TRP A 59 23.18 0.22 1.59
CA TRP A 59 23.11 -1.14 1.07
C TRP A 59 21.98 -1.97 1.70
N LEU A 60 21.49 -1.58 2.88
CA LEU A 60 20.34 -2.17 3.54
C LEU A 60 19.04 -1.45 3.16
N LEU A 61 19.05 -0.11 3.24
CA LEU A 61 17.86 0.71 3.02
C LEU A 61 17.35 0.61 1.57
N PHE A 62 18.24 0.56 0.58
CA PHE A 62 17.84 0.53 -0.82
C PHE A 62 17.10 -0.76 -1.21
N PRO A 63 17.61 -1.98 -0.94
CA PRO A 63 16.85 -3.20 -1.20
C PRO A 63 15.55 -3.27 -0.41
N LEU A 64 15.54 -2.81 0.85
CA LEU A 64 14.33 -2.82 1.68
C LEU A 64 13.26 -1.88 1.13
N ALA A 65 13.63 -0.68 0.67
CA ALA A 65 12.74 0.27 0.02
C ALA A 65 12.14 -0.30 -1.27
N VAL A 66 12.96 -0.94 -2.12
CA VAL A 66 12.49 -1.61 -3.34
C VAL A 66 11.47 -2.70 -3.02
N VAL A 67 11.76 -3.56 -2.04
CA VAL A 67 10.84 -4.62 -1.61
C VAL A 67 9.55 -4.01 -1.04
N ALA A 68 9.63 -2.98 -0.22
CA ALA A 68 8.47 -2.33 0.38
C ALA A 68 7.55 -1.69 -0.67
N ILE A 69 8.12 -1.05 -1.71
CA ILE A 69 7.35 -0.49 -2.83
C ILE A 69 6.60 -1.59 -3.58
N VAL A 70 7.30 -2.65 -3.99
CA VAL A 70 6.68 -3.77 -4.72
C VAL A 70 5.66 -4.48 -3.85
N ALA A 71 5.96 -4.72 -2.57
CA ALA A 71 5.06 -5.37 -1.64
C ALA A 71 3.78 -4.56 -1.44
N THR A 72 3.89 -3.24 -1.22
CA THR A 72 2.73 -2.35 -1.05
C THR A 72 1.87 -2.27 -2.31
N ALA A 73 2.50 -2.20 -3.49
CA ALA A 73 1.80 -2.22 -4.78
C ALA A 73 0.95 -3.49 -4.96
N ASN A 74 1.53 -4.65 -4.69
CA ASN A 74 0.79 -5.91 -4.76
C ASN A 74 -0.26 -6.02 -3.65
N ALA A 75 0.00 -5.48 -2.45
CA ALA A 75 -0.95 -5.52 -1.35
C ALA A 75 -2.23 -4.73 -1.67
N VAL A 76 -2.09 -3.53 -2.25
CA VAL A 76 -3.23 -2.74 -2.73
C VAL A 76 -3.94 -3.47 -3.89
N ASN A 77 -3.21 -4.04 -4.83
CA ASN A 77 -3.78 -4.81 -5.95
C ASN A 77 -4.53 -6.08 -5.52
N ILE A 78 -4.04 -6.79 -4.48
CA ILE A 78 -4.69 -7.97 -3.90
C ILE A 78 -6.00 -7.58 -3.20
N THR A 79 -6.03 -6.40 -2.59
CA THR A 79 -7.18 -5.90 -1.82
C THR A 79 -8.29 -5.34 -2.73
N ASP A 80 -8.00 -5.08 -4.01
CA ASP A 80 -8.95 -4.59 -5.03
C ASP A 80 -9.85 -5.73 -5.58
N GLY A 81 -10.50 -6.47 -4.67
CA GLY A 81 -11.38 -7.60 -4.97
C GLY A 81 -12.84 -7.42 -4.54
N ILE A 82 -13.15 -6.37 -3.77
CA ILE A 82 -14.50 -5.95 -3.35
C ILE A 82 -14.68 -4.47 -3.63
N ASP A 83 -15.88 -4.08 -4.08
CA ASP A 83 -16.29 -2.72 -4.38
C ASP A 83 -15.98 -1.74 -3.22
N GLY A 84 -15.20 -0.70 -3.51
CA GLY A 84 -14.81 0.33 -2.56
C GLY A 84 -13.72 -0.06 -1.55
N LEU A 85 -13.36 -1.35 -1.42
CA LEU A 85 -12.44 -1.79 -0.36
C LEU A 85 -11.04 -1.15 -0.51
N ALA A 86 -10.35 -1.41 -1.62
CA ALA A 86 -9.01 -0.89 -1.86
C ALA A 86 -8.99 0.65 -2.00
N GLY A 87 -9.99 1.23 -2.68
CA GLY A 87 -10.12 2.66 -2.85
C GLY A 87 -10.23 3.42 -1.53
N GLY A 88 -11.09 2.96 -0.62
CA GLY A 88 -11.30 3.61 0.67
C GLY A 88 -10.13 3.43 1.64
N LEU A 89 -9.56 2.23 1.72
CA LEU A 89 -8.34 2.01 2.52
C LEU A 89 -7.18 2.90 2.03
N SER A 90 -7.04 3.04 0.71
CA SER A 90 -6.02 3.89 0.11
C SER A 90 -6.26 5.37 0.40
N ALA A 91 -7.52 5.83 0.30
CA ALA A 91 -7.89 7.21 0.62
C ALA A 91 -7.59 7.54 2.08
N ILE A 92 -7.90 6.62 3.00
CA ILE A 92 -7.60 6.76 4.44
C ILE A 92 -6.09 6.82 4.68
N ALA A 93 -5.31 5.89 4.10
CA ALA A 93 -3.86 5.86 4.28
C ALA A 93 -3.18 7.12 3.72
N LEU A 94 -3.61 7.60 2.55
CA LEU A 94 -3.10 8.82 1.93
C LEU A 94 -3.52 10.09 2.68
N ALA A 95 -4.75 10.16 3.18
CA ALA A 95 -5.20 11.26 4.03
C ALA A 95 -4.41 11.31 5.34
N ALA A 96 -4.14 10.16 5.94
CA ALA A 96 -3.28 10.07 7.12
C ALA A 96 -1.84 10.48 6.81
N MET A 97 -1.30 10.12 5.63
CA MET A 97 0.04 10.54 5.19
C MET A 97 0.22 12.06 5.22
N VAL A 98 -0.82 12.84 4.90
CA VAL A 98 -0.78 14.31 5.01
C VAL A 98 -0.44 14.77 6.43
N LEU A 99 -0.87 14.03 7.45
CA LEU A 99 -0.55 14.32 8.86
C LEU A 99 0.90 13.96 9.23
N LEU A 100 1.53 13.05 8.48
CA LEU A 100 2.92 12.62 8.65
C LEU A 100 3.90 13.56 7.93
N LEU A 101 3.45 14.28 6.88
CA LEU A 101 4.23 15.23 6.09
C LEU A 101 4.55 16.56 6.81
N ARG A 102 4.79 16.55 8.12
CA ARG A 102 5.08 17.77 8.90
C ARG A 102 6.44 18.35 8.46
N GLY A 103 6.44 19.61 8.04
CA GLY A 103 7.65 20.24 7.46
C GLY A 103 7.93 19.91 5.99
N ALA A 104 7.24 18.94 5.40
CA ALA A 104 7.40 18.63 3.98
C ALA A 104 7.00 19.83 3.09
N PRO A 105 7.65 20.00 1.92
CA PRO A 105 7.29 20.99 0.92
C PRO A 105 5.80 20.93 0.56
N ALA A 106 5.23 22.10 0.22
CA ALA A 106 3.80 22.20 -0.13
C ALA A 106 3.42 21.27 -1.31
N GLY A 107 4.35 21.06 -2.25
CA GLY A 107 4.16 20.15 -3.38
C GLY A 107 3.89 18.70 -2.96
N GLU A 108 4.63 18.17 -1.99
CA GLU A 108 4.44 16.78 -1.52
C GLU A 108 3.09 16.59 -0.82
N LYS A 109 2.71 17.56 0.02
CA LYS A 109 1.39 17.58 0.66
C LYS A 109 0.28 17.66 -0.38
N ALA A 110 0.46 18.48 -1.40
CA ALA A 110 -0.51 18.63 -2.49
C ALA A 110 -0.69 17.30 -3.25
N VAL A 111 0.38 16.54 -3.50
CA VAL A 111 0.28 15.22 -4.13
C VAL A 111 -0.54 14.25 -3.27
N ALA A 112 -0.23 14.14 -1.97
CA ALA A 112 -0.97 13.25 -1.06
C ALA A 112 -2.46 13.63 -0.96
N MET A 113 -2.77 14.92 -0.79
CA MET A 113 -4.15 15.43 -0.76
C MET A 113 -4.89 15.21 -2.07
N THR A 114 -4.22 15.40 -3.21
CA THR A 114 -4.81 15.21 -4.54
C THR A 114 -5.14 13.74 -4.77
N LEU A 115 -4.24 12.82 -4.41
CA LEU A 115 -4.49 11.39 -4.53
C LEU A 115 -5.61 10.92 -3.60
N ALA A 116 -5.61 11.38 -2.34
CA ALA A 116 -6.71 11.10 -1.41
C ALA A 116 -8.05 11.63 -1.94
N GLY A 117 -8.10 12.88 -2.42
CA GLY A 117 -9.30 13.49 -2.99
C GLY A 117 -9.78 12.78 -4.27
N ALA A 118 -8.85 12.39 -5.15
CA ALA A 118 -9.16 11.62 -6.36
C ALA A 118 -9.76 10.25 -6.01
N LEU A 119 -9.26 9.58 -4.98
CA LEU A 119 -9.83 8.32 -4.50
C LEU A 119 -11.23 8.51 -3.87
N VAL A 120 -11.45 9.59 -3.12
CA VAL A 120 -12.78 9.95 -2.61
C VAL A 120 -13.77 10.18 -3.76
N ALA A 121 -13.36 10.89 -4.81
CA ALA A 121 -14.18 11.07 -6.01
C ALA A 121 -14.41 9.74 -6.76
N PHE A 122 -13.38 8.90 -6.89
CA PHE A 122 -13.48 7.57 -7.46
C PHE A 122 -14.48 6.68 -6.71
N LEU A 123 -14.53 6.75 -5.37
CA LEU A 123 -15.46 5.97 -4.55
C LEU A 123 -16.93 6.28 -4.82
N VAL A 124 -17.27 7.48 -5.32
CA VAL A 124 -18.64 7.79 -5.79
C VAL A 124 -19.08 6.87 -6.93
N PHE A 125 -18.12 6.36 -7.70
CA PHE A 125 -18.36 5.44 -8.82
C PHE A 125 -17.99 3.99 -8.51
N ASN A 126 -17.15 3.75 -7.50
CA ASN A 126 -16.63 2.43 -7.15
C ASN A 126 -17.28 1.80 -5.91
N ARG A 127 -17.96 2.56 -5.04
CA ARG A 127 -18.73 2.00 -3.93
C ARG A 127 -19.83 1.08 -4.48
N HIS A 128 -20.07 -0.03 -3.78
CA HIS A 128 -21.07 -1.03 -4.16
C HIS A 128 -22.46 -0.43 -4.43
N PRO A 129 -23.10 -0.73 -5.57
CA PRO A 129 -22.57 -1.50 -6.71
C PRO A 129 -21.64 -0.67 -7.62
N ALA A 130 -20.43 -1.17 -7.91
CA ALA A 130 -19.42 -0.45 -8.68
C ALA A 130 -19.80 -0.26 -10.16
N ARG A 131 -19.56 0.95 -10.66
CA ARG A 131 -19.66 1.34 -12.07
C ARG A 131 -18.30 1.47 -12.75
N VAL A 132 -17.26 1.74 -11.96
CA VAL A 132 -15.87 1.88 -12.41
C VAL A 132 -14.98 1.05 -11.50
N PHE A 133 -14.11 0.24 -12.09
CA PHE A 133 -13.12 -0.58 -11.38
C PHE A 133 -11.75 0.10 -11.41
N MET A 134 -10.98 -0.08 -10.34
CA MET A 134 -9.65 0.53 -10.20
C MET A 134 -8.64 -0.14 -11.14
N GLY A 135 -8.66 -1.48 -11.19
CA GLY A 135 -7.80 -2.28 -12.05
C GLY A 135 -6.34 -2.24 -11.62
N ASP A 136 -5.49 -2.97 -12.36
CA ASP A 136 -4.05 -2.98 -12.08
C ASP A 136 -3.44 -1.58 -12.23
N THR A 137 -3.97 -0.77 -13.17
CA THR A 137 -3.50 0.59 -13.41
C THR A 137 -3.63 1.47 -12.16
N GLY A 138 -4.81 1.48 -11.52
CA GLY A 138 -5.02 2.28 -10.33
C GLY A 138 -4.32 1.68 -9.11
N SER A 139 -4.52 0.39 -8.84
CA SER A 139 -4.11 -0.22 -7.58
C SER A 139 -2.58 -0.27 -7.41
N LEU A 140 -1.84 -0.59 -8.49
CA LEU A 140 -0.37 -0.62 -8.43
C LEU A 140 0.20 0.80 -8.29
N ALA A 141 -0.32 1.76 -9.05
CA ALA A 141 0.14 3.15 -8.97
C ALA A 141 -0.05 3.73 -7.56
N ILE A 142 -1.21 3.49 -6.94
CA ILE A 142 -1.49 3.94 -5.58
C ILE A 142 -0.57 3.28 -4.55
N GLY A 143 -0.30 1.98 -4.67
CA GLY A 143 0.63 1.31 -3.75
C GLY A 143 2.08 1.77 -3.92
N TYR A 144 2.54 2.07 -5.14
CA TYR A 144 3.84 2.70 -5.37
C TYR A 144 3.90 4.09 -4.73
N ALA A 145 2.89 4.92 -4.97
CA ALA A 145 2.83 6.28 -4.46
C ALA A 145 2.83 6.29 -2.92
N LEU A 146 2.00 5.45 -2.29
CA LEU A 146 1.91 5.35 -0.83
C LEU A 146 3.25 4.93 -0.20
N ALA A 147 3.90 3.91 -0.76
CA ALA A 147 5.20 3.45 -0.26
C ALA A 147 6.30 4.49 -0.47
N ALA A 148 6.37 5.11 -1.65
CA ALA A 148 7.35 6.15 -1.96
C ALA A 148 7.22 7.35 -1.02
N MET A 149 5.99 7.83 -0.78
CA MET A 149 5.74 8.92 0.18
C MET A 149 6.13 8.54 1.61
N ALA A 150 5.88 7.31 2.04
CA ALA A 150 6.30 6.86 3.37
C ALA A 150 7.83 6.83 3.49
N ILE A 151 8.53 6.30 2.48
CA ILE A 151 9.99 6.22 2.44
C ILE A 151 10.61 7.61 2.41
N GLN A 152 10.06 8.52 1.61
CA GLN A 152 10.50 9.91 1.52
C GLN A 152 10.39 10.67 2.85
N GLN A 153 9.56 10.20 3.78
CA GLN A 153 9.42 10.80 5.10
C GLN A 153 10.15 10.01 6.20
N GLY A 154 10.98 9.04 5.81
CA GLY A 154 11.70 8.20 6.76
C GLY A 154 10.82 7.16 7.47
N PHE A 155 9.60 6.92 7.01
CA PHE A 155 8.60 6.08 7.69
C PHE A 155 8.44 4.68 7.11
N LEU A 156 9.50 4.12 6.50
CA LEU A 156 9.49 2.75 5.96
C LEU A 156 9.04 1.70 6.99
N VAL A 157 9.45 1.81 8.25
CA VAL A 157 9.04 0.89 9.33
C VAL A 157 7.59 1.08 9.76
N LEU A 158 7.04 2.28 9.62
CA LEU A 158 5.63 2.55 9.94
C LEU A 158 4.68 2.20 8.79
N LEU A 159 5.19 1.98 7.58
CA LEU A 159 4.37 1.65 6.41
C LEU A 159 3.46 0.42 6.65
N PRO A 160 3.92 -0.70 7.24
CA PRO A 160 3.05 -1.82 7.58
C PRO A 160 1.93 -1.46 8.58
N LEU A 161 2.16 -0.53 9.50
CA LEU A 161 1.14 -0.06 10.44
C LEU A 161 0.16 0.89 9.74
N LEU A 162 0.64 1.81 8.91
CA LEU A 162 -0.19 2.71 8.12
C LEU A 162 -1.10 1.94 7.15
N ALA A 163 -0.58 0.86 6.55
CA ALA A 163 -1.24 0.03 5.55
C ALA A 163 -1.69 -1.33 6.11
N LEU A 164 -1.97 -1.44 7.42
CA LEU A 164 -2.13 -2.73 8.11
C LEU A 164 -3.16 -3.65 7.46
N VAL A 165 -4.30 -3.12 7.01
CA VAL A 165 -5.33 -3.95 6.37
C VAL A 165 -4.82 -4.56 5.06
N PHE A 166 -4.08 -3.80 4.23
CA PHE A 166 -3.42 -4.33 3.03
C PHE A 166 -2.39 -5.41 3.36
N VAL A 167 -1.65 -5.23 4.46
CA VAL A 167 -0.68 -6.21 4.96
C VAL A 167 -1.40 -7.50 5.38
N LEU A 168 -2.49 -7.42 6.15
CA LEU A 168 -3.26 -8.58 6.60
C LEU A 168 -3.91 -9.32 5.43
N GLU A 169 -4.43 -8.59 4.45
CA GLU A 169 -4.93 -9.14 3.19
C GLU A 169 -3.85 -9.95 2.47
N THR A 170 -2.65 -9.38 2.31
CA THR A 170 -1.52 -10.06 1.67
C THR A 170 -1.01 -11.26 2.48
N LEU A 171 -0.86 -11.10 3.79
CA LEU A 171 -0.43 -12.17 4.69
C LEU A 171 -1.41 -13.34 4.67
N SER A 172 -2.72 -13.08 4.58
CA SER A 172 -3.71 -14.15 4.47
C SER A 172 -3.44 -15.04 3.25
N VAL A 173 -3.11 -14.44 2.09
CA VAL A 173 -2.75 -15.16 0.86
C VAL A 173 -1.45 -15.94 1.04
N ILE A 174 -0.42 -15.32 1.61
CA ILE A 174 0.88 -15.96 1.84
C ILE A 174 0.73 -17.18 2.75
N ILE A 175 0.05 -17.01 3.89
CA ILE A 175 -0.22 -18.07 4.87
C ILE A 175 -1.02 -19.20 4.21
N GLN A 176 -2.06 -18.86 3.47
CA GLN A 176 -2.90 -19.84 2.78
C GLN A 176 -2.11 -20.66 1.76
N VAL A 177 -1.31 -20.02 0.91
CA VAL A 177 -0.52 -20.72 -0.12
C VAL A 177 0.56 -21.58 0.52
N ALA A 178 1.27 -21.07 1.53
CA ALA A 178 2.29 -21.82 2.26
C ALA A 178 1.68 -23.05 2.95
N TYR A 179 0.57 -22.87 3.67
CA TYR A 179 -0.11 -23.95 4.38
C TYR A 179 -0.70 -24.99 3.43
N PHE A 180 -1.33 -24.58 2.33
CA PHE A 180 -1.88 -25.51 1.34
C PHE A 180 -0.81 -26.44 0.77
N LYS A 181 0.38 -25.89 0.46
CA LYS A 181 1.54 -26.67 -0.01
C LYS A 181 2.09 -27.59 1.09
N ALA A 182 2.26 -27.09 2.31
CA ALA A 182 2.86 -27.85 3.40
C ALA A 182 1.94 -28.96 3.94
N SER A 183 0.63 -28.75 3.92
CA SER A 183 -0.37 -29.69 4.47
C SER A 183 -0.92 -30.70 3.45
N GLY A 184 -0.46 -30.65 2.20
CA GLY A 184 -0.96 -31.51 1.13
C GLY A 184 -2.39 -31.20 0.69
N GLY A 185 -2.82 -29.94 0.80
CA GLY A 185 -4.11 -29.47 0.26
C GLY A 185 -5.13 -28.99 1.29
N ARG A 186 -4.77 -28.86 2.58
CA ARG A 186 -5.66 -28.26 3.59
C ARG A 186 -5.64 -26.73 3.50
N ARG A 187 -6.69 -26.08 3.99
CA ARG A 187 -6.90 -24.63 3.91
C ARG A 187 -7.02 -24.04 5.32
N VAL A 188 -6.38 -22.89 5.57
CA VAL A 188 -6.51 -22.15 6.85
C VAL A 188 -7.76 -21.29 6.83
N PHE A 189 -7.89 -20.48 5.78
CA PHE A 189 -9.05 -19.64 5.51
C PHE A 189 -9.98 -20.33 4.51
N LYS A 190 -11.28 -20.03 4.57
CA LYS A 190 -12.28 -20.56 3.61
C LYS A 190 -11.91 -20.16 2.18
N MET A 191 -11.54 -18.89 2.01
CA MET A 191 -11.04 -18.31 0.76
C MET A 191 -10.12 -17.12 1.06
N THR A 192 -9.07 -16.95 0.25
CA THR A 192 -8.17 -15.79 0.35
C THR A 192 -8.21 -14.95 -0.92
N PRO A 193 -8.04 -13.63 -0.84
CA PRO A 193 -7.68 -12.85 0.37
C PRO A 193 -8.78 -12.80 1.45
N ILE A 194 -8.44 -12.41 2.68
CA ILE A 194 -9.30 -12.63 3.86
C ILE A 194 -10.68 -11.98 3.75
N HIS A 195 -10.84 -10.89 3.00
CA HIS A 195 -12.16 -10.33 2.68
C HIS A 195 -13.13 -11.36 2.05
N TYR A 196 -12.66 -12.30 1.23
CA TYR A 196 -13.52 -13.35 0.67
C TYR A 196 -13.95 -14.39 1.69
N THR A 197 -13.17 -14.61 2.76
CA THR A 197 -13.62 -15.44 3.89
C THR A 197 -14.83 -14.81 4.56
N PHE A 198 -14.81 -13.50 4.83
CA PHE A 198 -15.98 -12.80 5.39
C PHE A 198 -17.18 -12.81 4.43
N HIS A 199 -16.92 -12.65 3.13
CA HIS A 199 -17.99 -12.75 2.13
C HIS A 199 -18.65 -14.14 2.12
N HIS A 200 -17.86 -15.22 2.18
CA HIS A 200 -18.37 -16.59 2.30
C HIS A 200 -19.11 -16.87 3.62
N GLU A 201 -18.89 -16.06 4.64
CA GLU A 201 -19.62 -16.11 5.92
C GLU A 201 -20.94 -15.33 5.90
N GLY A 202 -21.33 -14.80 4.74
CA GLY A 202 -22.59 -14.09 4.54
C GLY A 202 -22.52 -12.60 4.84
N TRP A 203 -21.33 -12.01 4.97
CA TRP A 203 -21.21 -10.57 5.11
C TRP A 203 -21.43 -9.89 3.75
N SER A 204 -22.31 -8.89 3.71
CA SER A 204 -22.46 -8.04 2.52
C SER A 204 -21.16 -7.28 2.21
N GLU A 205 -20.90 -7.01 0.93
CA GLU A 205 -19.71 -6.25 0.48
C GLU A 205 -19.57 -4.90 1.21
N ASN A 206 -20.67 -4.16 1.37
CA ASN A 206 -20.69 -2.90 2.11
C ASN A 206 -20.25 -3.07 3.57
N ARG A 207 -20.69 -4.15 4.24
CA ARG A 207 -20.29 -4.43 5.63
C ARG A 207 -18.79 -4.72 5.70
N ILE A 208 -18.25 -5.50 4.75
CA ILE A 208 -16.82 -5.82 4.69
C ILE A 208 -16.03 -4.54 4.47
N ALA A 209 -16.36 -3.77 3.42
CA ALA A 209 -15.68 -2.51 3.10
C ALA A 209 -15.65 -1.55 4.29
N LEU A 210 -16.80 -1.25 4.91
CA LEU A 210 -16.88 -0.32 6.04
C LEU A 210 -16.14 -0.82 7.29
N SER A 211 -16.20 -2.12 7.58
CA SER A 211 -15.48 -2.69 8.73
C SER A 211 -13.96 -2.60 8.54
N PHE A 212 -13.50 -2.88 7.32
CA PHE A 212 -12.08 -2.84 6.97
C PHE A 212 -11.58 -1.39 6.91
N TRP A 213 -12.39 -0.45 6.41
CA TRP A 213 -12.10 0.99 6.49
C TRP A 213 -11.98 1.46 7.94
N GLY A 214 -12.86 1.00 8.84
CA GLY A 214 -12.76 1.31 10.27
C GLY A 214 -11.45 0.84 10.88
N ALA A 215 -11.06 -0.41 10.62
CA ALA A 215 -9.77 -0.95 11.05
C ALA A 215 -8.59 -0.18 10.44
N GLY A 216 -8.67 0.15 9.14
CA GLY A 216 -7.68 0.94 8.43
C GLY A 216 -7.51 2.34 9.01
N LEU A 217 -8.61 3.01 9.37
CA LEU A 217 -8.59 4.34 9.99
C LEU A 217 -7.92 4.30 11.36
N VAL A 218 -8.28 3.33 12.22
CA VAL A 218 -7.64 3.16 13.53
C VAL A 218 -6.15 2.94 13.37
N SER A 219 -5.75 2.07 12.44
CA SER A 219 -4.34 1.78 12.18
C SER A 219 -3.57 2.98 11.64
N ALA A 220 -4.17 3.74 10.72
CA ALA A 220 -3.57 4.93 10.15
C ALA A 220 -3.39 6.07 11.17
N LEU A 221 -4.37 6.24 12.07
CA LEU A 221 -4.25 7.18 13.19
C LEU A 221 -3.18 6.74 14.20
N ALA A 222 -3.07 5.44 14.49
CA ALA A 222 -2.02 4.90 15.32
C ALA A 222 -0.63 5.14 14.69
N ALA A 223 -0.47 4.89 13.38
CA ALA A 223 0.75 5.19 12.65
C ALA A 223 1.11 6.68 12.71
N ALA A 224 0.14 7.58 12.51
CA ALA A 224 0.35 9.02 12.65
C ALA A 224 0.73 9.43 14.09
N GLY A 225 0.15 8.76 15.10
CA GLY A 225 0.50 8.97 16.50
C GLY A 225 1.95 8.56 16.80
N VAL A 226 2.36 7.38 16.35
CA VAL A 226 3.74 6.89 16.52
C VAL A 226 4.73 7.79 15.77
N ALA A 227 4.41 8.18 14.53
CA ALA A 227 5.24 9.09 13.74
C ALA A 227 5.56 10.39 14.54
N ARG A 228 4.55 11.00 15.17
CA ARG A 228 4.72 12.21 16.00
C ARG A 228 5.61 12.03 17.23
N LEU A 229 5.81 10.80 17.71
CA LEU A 229 6.64 10.53 18.88
C LEU A 229 8.11 10.29 18.49
N ILE A 230 8.37 9.91 17.24
CA ILE A 230 9.71 9.52 16.77
C ILE A 230 10.36 10.56 15.85
N SER A 231 9.58 11.47 15.26
CA SER A 231 10.05 12.61 14.44
C SER A 231 10.06 13.91 15.23
#